data_AF-A0A674DR40-F1
#
_entry.id   AF-A0A674DR40-F1
#
_cell.length_a   1.000
_cell.length_b   1.000
_cell.length_c   1.000
_cell.angle_alpha   90.00
_cell.angle_beta   90.00
_cell.angle_gamma   90.00
#
_symmetry.space_group_name_H-M   'P 1'
#
loop_
_entity.id
_entity.type
_entity.pdbx_description
1 polymer ?
#
loop_
_entity_poly.entity_id
_entity_poly.type
_entity_poly.pdbx_seq_one_letter_code
_entity_poly.pdbx_strand_id
1 'polypeptide(L)'
;PFRTIVVLLFLGTHSNNSSELRYYMGQGLLTWEGAQTACRADGDDLARILTQEDYTAFQSITETQQYDLWIGLYWKTSTRMWQWSNGDSFPYCVSEPQLGASNCCSLTLACAALRQYVCQRGKN
;
A
#
# COMPACT_ATOMS: atom_id res chain seq x y z
N PRO A 1 5.20 47.38 10.46
CA PRO A 1 3.77 47.08 10.69
C PRO A 1 3.01 46.92 9.37
N PHE A 2 2.60 45.67 9.08
CA PHE A 2 1.71 45.16 8.02
C PHE A 2 2.12 45.46 6.55
N ARG A 3 2.81 44.56 5.84
CA ARG A 3 2.41 43.23 5.32
C ARG A 3 1.05 43.25 4.62
N THR A 4 1.04 43.30 3.28
CA THR A 4 0.27 42.42 2.39
C THR A 4 0.63 42.76 0.94
N ILE A 5 1.55 41.98 0.35
CA ILE A 5 1.64 41.87 -1.11
C ILE A 5 0.99 40.52 -1.40
N VAL A 6 -0.24 40.54 -1.91
CA VAL A 6 -0.86 39.34 -2.49
C VAL A 6 -0.20 39.14 -3.85
N VAL A 7 0.85 38.32 -3.88
CA VAL A 7 1.41 37.83 -5.15
C VAL A 7 0.51 36.67 -5.60
N LEU A 8 -0.53 37.00 -6.38
CA LEU A 8 -1.25 36.02 -7.20
C LEU A 8 -0.40 35.70 -8.43
N LEU A 9 0.55 34.79 -8.25
CA LEU A 9 1.21 34.01 -9.30
C LEU A 9 1.27 32.61 -8.69
N PHE A 10 0.50 31.63 -9.16
CA PHE A 10 0.76 30.99 -10.43
C PHE A 10 -0.51 30.81 -11.28
N LEU A 11 -0.42 31.26 -12.53
CA LEU A 11 -1.05 30.56 -13.64
C LEU A 11 -0.43 29.17 -13.72
N GLY A 12 -1.15 28.19 -13.21
CA GLY A 12 -0.86 26.79 -13.45
C GLY A 12 -2.15 26.11 -13.84
N THR A 13 -2.47 26.08 -15.14
CA THR A 13 -3.32 25.00 -15.63
C THR A 13 -2.52 23.73 -15.43
N HIS A 14 -2.66 23.08 -14.28
CA HIS A 14 -2.27 21.68 -14.19
C HIS A 14 -3.31 20.90 -15.00
N SER A 15 -3.16 20.92 -16.32
CA SER A 15 -3.50 19.73 -17.09
C SER A 15 -2.44 18.69 -16.73
N ASN A 16 -2.51 18.12 -15.53
CA ASN A 16 -1.87 16.84 -15.32
C ASN A 16 -2.85 15.82 -15.85
N ASN A 17 -2.89 15.70 -17.18
CA ASN A 17 -3.41 14.51 -17.84
C ASN A 17 -2.39 13.38 -17.65
N SER A 18 -2.07 13.12 -16.39
CA SER A 18 -1.37 11.97 -15.89
C SER A 18 -2.46 11.29 -15.08
N SER A 19 -2.99 10.19 -15.60
CA SER A 19 -3.76 9.25 -14.77
C SER A 19 -2.89 8.96 -13.55
N GLU A 20 -3.23 9.56 -12.41
CA GLU A 20 -2.51 9.37 -11.18
C GLU A 20 -2.46 7.86 -10.91
N LEU A 21 -1.24 7.31 -10.82
CA LEU A 21 -1.08 5.86 -10.70
C LEU A 21 -1.74 5.40 -9.39
N ARG A 22 -2.71 4.49 -9.48
CA ARG A 22 -3.42 3.95 -8.29
C ARG A 22 -2.45 3.32 -7.28
N TYR A 23 -1.35 2.76 -7.76
CA TYR A 23 -0.32 2.12 -6.96
C TYR A 23 1.04 2.77 -7.20
N TYR A 24 1.91 2.74 -6.20
CA TYR A 24 3.30 3.16 -6.35
C TYR A 24 4.23 2.41 -5.41
N MET A 25 5.51 2.36 -5.78
CA MET A 25 6.54 1.72 -4.99
C MET A 25 6.96 2.64 -3.84
N GLY A 26 6.93 2.09 -2.64
CA GLY A 26 7.51 2.72 -1.47
C GLY A 26 9.02 2.90 -1.59
N GLN A 27 9.56 3.87 -0.86
CA GLN A 27 11.00 4.10 -0.81
C GLN A 27 11.64 3.29 0.31
N GLY A 28 12.74 2.60 -0.01
CA GLY A 28 13.52 1.80 0.93
C GLY A 28 12.94 0.42 1.25
N LEU A 29 13.70 -0.35 2.01
CA LEU A 29 13.29 -1.67 2.50
C LEU A 29 12.82 -1.54 3.95
N LEU A 30 11.56 -1.87 4.21
CA LEU A 30 10.94 -1.70 5.53
C LEU A 30 10.33 -3.02 6.03
N THR A 31 10.11 -3.11 7.34
CA THR A 31 9.22 -4.13 7.91
C THR A 31 7.79 -3.85 7.45
N TRP A 32 6.89 -4.82 7.58
CA TRP A 32 5.49 -4.63 7.19
C TRP A 32 4.86 -3.42 7.91
N GLU A 33 5.10 -3.27 9.21
CA GLU A 33 4.60 -2.15 10.02
C GLU A 33 5.23 -0.81 9.60
N GLY A 34 6.53 -0.80 9.29
CA GLY A 34 7.22 0.39 8.79
C GLY A 34 6.68 0.84 7.43
N ALA A 35 6.43 -0.12 6.54
CA ALA A 35 5.84 0.13 5.23
C ALA A 35 4.42 0.69 5.33
N GLN A 36 3.58 0.15 6.21
CA GLN A 36 2.25 0.69 6.49
C GLN A 36 2.32 2.13 7.02
N THR A 37 3.23 2.38 7.96
CA THR A 37 3.45 3.73 8.52
C THR A 37 3.89 4.71 7.44
N ALA A 38 4.76 4.29 6.53
CA ALA A 38 5.22 5.11 5.41
C ALA A 38 4.08 5.49 4.46
N CYS A 39 3.25 4.53 4.01
CA CYS A 39 2.12 4.86 3.14
C CYS A 39 1.12 5.80 3.85
N ARG A 40 0.85 5.58 5.14
CA ARG A 40 -0.08 6.42 5.91
C ARG A 40 0.42 7.84 6.17
N ALA A 41 1.73 8.07 6.12
CA ALA A 41 2.30 9.42 6.22
C ALA A 41 1.83 10.32 5.07
N ASP A 42 1.52 9.74 3.91
CA ASP A 42 1.04 10.43 2.71
C ASP A 42 -0.49 10.36 2.53
N GLY A 43 -1.23 9.87 3.54
CA GLY A 43 -2.69 9.71 3.48
C GLY A 43 -3.17 8.45 2.75
N ASP A 44 -2.24 7.53 2.45
CA ASP A 44 -2.49 6.28 1.72
C ASP A 44 -2.47 5.06 2.67
N ASP A 45 -2.56 3.86 2.12
CA ASP A 45 -2.28 2.62 2.86
C ASP A 45 -1.49 1.65 1.97
N LEU A 46 -1.01 0.56 2.53
CA LEU A 46 -0.44 -0.54 1.76
C LEU A 46 -1.48 -1.08 0.76
N ALA A 47 -0.99 -1.51 -0.40
CA ALA A 47 -1.84 -1.92 -1.50
C ALA A 47 -2.80 -3.05 -1.13
N ARG A 48 -4.06 -2.89 -1.53
CA ARG A 48 -5.06 -3.96 -1.55
C ARG A 48 -5.39 -4.36 -2.97
N ILE A 49 -5.61 -5.66 -3.18
CA ILE A 49 -5.94 -6.23 -4.48
C ILE A 49 -7.25 -6.99 -4.33
N LEU A 50 -8.37 -6.37 -4.75
CA LEU A 50 -9.71 -6.94 -4.59
C LEU A 50 -10.33 -7.36 -5.91
N THR A 51 -9.95 -6.70 -7.00
CA THR A 51 -10.57 -6.85 -8.32
C THR A 51 -9.51 -7.20 -9.37
N GLN A 52 -9.96 -7.70 -10.52
CA GLN A 52 -9.07 -7.92 -11.67
C GLN A 52 -8.40 -6.61 -12.15
N GLU A 53 -9.13 -5.48 -12.06
CA GLU A 53 -8.60 -4.16 -12.38
C GLU A 53 -7.47 -3.76 -11.41
N ASP A 54 -7.65 -4.04 -10.11
CA ASP A 54 -6.61 -3.81 -9.11
C ASP A 54 -5.38 -4.67 -9.39
N TYR A 55 -5.57 -5.94 -9.75
CA TYR A 55 -4.48 -6.83 -10.10
C TYR A 55 -3.69 -6.33 -11.31
N THR A 56 -4.36 -5.94 -12.39
CA THR A 56 -3.70 -5.41 -13.59
C THR A 56 -2.94 -4.10 -13.31
N ALA A 57 -3.53 -3.19 -12.52
CA ALA A 57 -2.86 -1.94 -12.15
C ALA A 57 -1.72 -2.13 -11.14
N PHE A 58 -1.79 -3.17 -10.29
CA PHE A 58 -0.70 -3.57 -9.40
C PHE A 58 0.44 -4.23 -10.18
N GLN A 59 0.12 -5.09 -11.15
CA GLN A 59 1.11 -5.76 -11.99
C GLN A 59 1.93 -4.76 -12.81
N SER A 60 1.29 -3.73 -13.37
CA SER A 60 1.98 -2.76 -14.24
C SER A 60 3.14 -2.01 -13.56
N ILE A 61 3.16 -1.96 -12.22
CA ILE A 61 4.25 -1.35 -11.45
C ILE A 61 5.18 -2.37 -10.78
N THR A 62 4.78 -3.64 -10.72
CA THR A 62 5.53 -4.72 -10.05
C THR A 62 6.14 -5.74 -11.02
N GLU A 63 5.91 -5.63 -12.33
CA GLU A 63 6.42 -6.54 -13.38
C GLU A 63 7.94 -6.80 -13.31
N THR A 64 8.73 -5.84 -12.82
CA THR A 64 10.18 -5.94 -12.70
C THR A 64 10.67 -6.43 -11.33
N GLN A 65 9.78 -6.54 -10.35
CA GLN A 65 10.10 -6.92 -8.98
C GLN A 65 9.91 -8.42 -8.81
N GLN A 66 10.93 -9.11 -8.31
CA GLN A 66 10.74 -10.49 -7.83
C GLN A 66 9.73 -10.45 -6.67
N TYR A 67 8.80 -11.41 -6.66
CA TYR A 67 7.53 -11.44 -5.92
C TYR A 67 7.54 -11.19 -4.38
N ASP A 68 8.65 -10.81 -3.77
CA ASP A 68 8.76 -10.61 -2.32
C ASP A 68 8.65 -9.14 -1.91
N LEU A 69 7.42 -8.62 -1.93
CA LEU A 69 7.07 -7.25 -1.56
C LEU A 69 5.89 -7.21 -0.59
N TRP A 70 5.83 -6.19 0.27
CA TRP A 70 4.73 -5.98 1.20
C TRP A 70 3.48 -5.39 0.53
N ILE A 71 2.33 -5.95 0.90
CA ILE A 71 0.98 -5.45 0.60
C ILE A 71 0.17 -5.33 1.90
N GLY A 72 -1.03 -4.78 1.85
CA GLY A 72 -1.84 -4.47 3.02
C GLY A 72 -2.49 -5.68 3.70
N LEU A 73 -2.27 -6.90 3.20
CA LEU A 73 -2.86 -8.11 3.75
C LEU A 73 -2.12 -8.55 5.02
N TYR A 74 -2.83 -8.67 6.13
CA TYR A 74 -2.26 -9.11 7.40
C TYR A 74 -3.18 -10.07 8.14
N TRP A 75 -2.59 -10.89 9.01
CA TRP A 75 -3.31 -11.83 9.87
C TRP A 75 -3.69 -11.14 11.17
N LYS A 76 -4.98 -10.96 11.38
CA LYS A 76 -5.48 -10.38 12.63
C LYS A 76 -5.68 -11.47 13.67
N THR A 77 -4.76 -11.54 14.63
CA THR A 77 -4.73 -12.55 15.69
C THR A 77 -5.98 -12.55 16.56
N SER A 78 -6.56 -11.38 16.84
CA SER A 78 -7.76 -11.24 17.68
C SER A 78 -8.99 -11.94 17.08
N THR A 79 -9.10 -11.94 15.75
CA THR A 79 -10.23 -12.49 15.01
C THR A 79 -9.88 -13.78 14.27
N ARG A 80 -8.61 -14.20 14.29
CA ARG A 80 -8.08 -15.36 13.55
C ARG A 80 -8.51 -15.35 12.08
N MET A 81 -8.36 -14.20 11.43
CA MET A 81 -8.74 -14.01 10.03
C MET A 81 -7.80 -13.02 9.35
N TRP A 82 -7.68 -13.17 8.03
CA TRP A 82 -7.01 -12.21 7.16
C TRP A 82 -7.85 -10.94 7.02
N GLN A 83 -7.19 -9.78 7.09
CA GLN A 83 -7.80 -8.47 6.90
C GLN A 83 -6.87 -7.56 6.09
N TRP A 84 -7.46 -6.59 5.38
CA TRP A 84 -6.69 -5.51 4.78
C TRP A 84 -6.40 -4.41 5.80
N SER A 85 -5.21 -3.84 5.73
CA SER A 85 -4.74 -2.76 6.61
C SER A 85 -5.64 -1.53 6.59
N ASN A 86 -6.27 -1.26 5.45
CA ASN A 86 -7.21 -0.16 5.25
C ASN A 86 -8.61 -0.42 5.83
N GLY A 87 -8.87 -1.59 6.41
CA GLY A 87 -10.14 -1.96 7.03
C GLY A 87 -11.12 -2.72 6.12
N ASP A 88 -10.78 -2.93 4.84
CA ASP A 88 -11.63 -3.71 3.94
C ASP A 88 -11.67 -5.20 4.34
N SER A 89 -12.83 -5.80 4.16
CA SER A 89 -13.01 -7.25 4.33
C SER A 89 -12.21 -8.01 3.29
N PHE A 90 -11.45 -9.02 3.72
CA PHE A 90 -10.81 -9.94 2.80
C PHE A 90 -11.85 -10.97 2.31
N PRO A 91 -12.19 -11.00 1.00
CA PRO A 91 -13.33 -11.77 0.51
C PRO A 91 -13.10 -13.29 0.48
N TYR A 92 -11.86 -13.74 0.70
CA TYR A 92 -11.51 -15.16 0.70
C TYR A 92 -11.26 -15.65 2.12
N CYS A 93 -12.13 -16.53 2.63
CA CYS A 93 -11.75 -17.39 3.75
C CYS A 93 -10.58 -18.26 3.29
N VAL A 94 -9.34 -17.84 3.56
CA VAL A 94 -8.21 -18.77 3.41
C VAL A 94 -8.43 -19.83 4.47
N SER A 95 -8.90 -21.00 4.06
CA SER A 95 -8.85 -22.19 4.91
C SER A 95 -7.40 -22.40 5.29
N GLU A 96 -7.10 -22.00 6.53
CA GLU A 96 -5.89 -22.26 7.32
C GLU A 96 -4.63 -22.56 6.50
N PRO A 97 -3.74 -21.57 6.27
CA PRO A 97 -2.42 -21.92 5.83
C PRO A 97 -1.67 -22.50 7.05
N GLN A 98 -1.07 -23.69 6.90
CA GLN A 98 -0.14 -24.26 7.88
C GLN A 98 1.12 -23.38 7.96
N LEU A 99 1.01 -22.18 8.51
CA LEU A 99 2.08 -21.21 8.59
C LEU A 99 2.39 -20.94 10.05
N GLY A 100 3.53 -21.47 10.48
CA GLY A 100 4.12 -21.15 11.76
C GLY A 100 4.29 -19.63 11.93
N ALA A 101 3.80 -19.12 13.04
CA ALA A 101 4.42 -18.02 13.79
C ALA A 101 4.69 -16.66 13.10
N SER A 102 3.94 -16.20 12.09
CA SER A 102 4.01 -14.77 11.71
C SER A 102 2.73 -14.18 11.10
N ASN A 103 2.44 -12.92 11.45
CA ASN A 103 1.13 -12.26 11.31
C ASN A 103 0.98 -11.37 10.05
N CYS A 104 1.86 -11.48 9.06
CA CYS A 104 1.93 -10.58 7.90
C CYS A 104 2.12 -11.39 6.61
N CYS A 105 1.47 -11.01 5.52
CA CYS A 105 1.71 -11.65 4.22
C CYS A 105 3.01 -11.15 3.59
N SER A 106 4.07 -11.94 3.70
CA SER A 106 5.11 -12.05 2.65
C SER A 106 5.00 -13.48 2.11
N LEU A 107 5.46 -13.69 0.87
CA LEU A 107 5.67 -15.05 0.36
C LEU A 107 6.67 -15.86 1.22
N THR A 108 7.28 -15.26 2.25
CA THR A 108 8.15 -15.87 3.24
C THR A 108 7.83 -15.43 4.68
N LEU A 109 8.05 -16.35 5.64
CA LEU A 109 7.63 -16.36 7.06
C LEU A 109 8.24 -15.26 8.00
N ALA A 110 8.56 -14.06 7.51
CA ALA A 110 9.26 -13.05 8.31
C ALA A 110 8.64 -11.65 8.22
N CYS A 111 7.64 -11.35 9.06
CA CYS A 111 7.11 -9.97 9.28
C CYS A 111 8.20 -8.93 9.52
N ALA A 112 9.30 -9.34 10.18
CA ALA A 112 10.42 -8.48 10.53
C ALA A 112 11.44 -8.29 9.40
N ALA A 113 11.30 -8.98 8.27
CA ALA A 113 12.22 -8.78 7.16
C ALA A 113 11.96 -7.44 6.46
N LEU A 114 13.06 -6.78 6.10
CA LEU A 114 13.03 -5.56 5.32
C LEU A 114 12.76 -5.92 3.87
N ARG A 115 11.66 -5.41 3.32
CA ARG A 115 11.28 -5.65 1.93
C ARG A 115 10.82 -4.38 1.26
N GLN A 116 10.83 -4.44 -0.06
CA GLN A 116 10.13 -3.47 -0.86
C GLN A 116 8.63 -3.55 -0.59
N TYR A 117 7.90 -2.46 -0.80
CA TYR A 117 6.47 -2.38 -0.49
C TYR A 117 5.73 -1.54 -1.51
N VAL A 118 4.42 -1.76 -1.62
CA VAL A 118 3.55 -1.05 -2.54
C VAL A 118 2.48 -0.31 -1.74
N CYS A 119 2.40 0.99 -1.97
CA CYS A 119 1.32 1.83 -1.45
C CYS A 119 0.22 1.97 -2.50
N GLN A 120 -1.01 2.13 -2.03
CA GLN A 120 -2.16 2.44 -2.86
C GLN A 120 -2.73 3.79 -2.46
N ARG A 121 -2.92 4.63 -3.47
CA ARG A 121 -3.54 5.93 -3.28
C ARG A 121 -4.96 5.78 -2.77
N GLY A 122 -5.29 6.51 -1.71
CA GLY A 122 -6.65 6.58 -1.18
C GLY A 122 -7.62 7.03 -2.28
N LYS A 123 -8.64 6.21 -2.56
CA LYS A 123 -9.83 6.72 -3.27
C LYS A 123 -10.57 7.63 -2.29
N ASN A 124 -10.49 8.94 -2.48
CA ASN A 124 -11.55 9.83 -2.01
C ASN A 124 -12.89 9.41 -2.64
#